data_AF-A0A6G0XSM7-F1
#
_entry.id   AF-A0A6G0XSM7-F1
#
_cell.length_a   1.000
_cell.length_b   1.000
_cell.length_c   1.000
_cell.angle_alpha   90.00
_cell.angle_beta   90.00
_cell.angle_gamma   90.00
#
_symmetry.space_group_name_H-M   'P 1'
#
loop_
_entity.id
_entity.type
_entity.pdbx_description
1 polymer ?
#
loop_
_entity_poly.entity_id
_entity_poly.type
_entity_poly.pdbx_seq_one_letter_code
_entity_poly.pdbx_strand_id
1 'polypeptide(L)'
;MQLVLTFVSLFLLISAATAAVEAQFRVPIKVIFRAFCPACKWYITDPVLKLMQDDEFHAIVDLQYIPAGAMTEENGELKCYGGPAECEGQLWMACIIDRFKTFPKDLSSRLACVELDDSGFSWKDKIAYCFKESGDFNALQTCKSGSSTNLLRSFMAIAQKHEGPWQPYTIVEDKVLGSATAAVTLEMLQTEVCKHYKGPGEALPKYCKSVPGVVVQMPTEKILVQKDNVQEQNDKVKVQVIWRAYCPACKWYLSDPIYEVLRDPAFQAIIDFEPYPSGSTKELSPGQFQCAGGASECVGHQYLSCALHLFPDLKDVAENLKCLEDSHQMWDKRVQTCFSGSAHEQMRACFASEKSKQYLRDYIKVSVTLETSWVPLTIVAGNTLGSATTGVGYDMLTKAICDAYRGPNRPKVCAPLPTLAKVVVQAEHAVANQPSTALPATTSVSTTTAASVAGGNQANKATPVMPCRQKEKGFVYEDAPDIGPRHLKKDGDGVAGPSMRGDAPKKLTATATSSVFTNPMLLPVLVIGAILVVVFRYSKDEKKKI
;
A
#
# COMPACT_ATOMS: atom_id res chain seq x y z
N MET A 1 1.31 15.70 50.12
CA MET A 1 2.12 16.34 49.06
C MET A 1 3.33 15.49 48.66
N GLN A 2 4.13 14.99 49.61
CA GLN A 2 5.26 14.07 49.34
C GLN A 2 4.87 12.83 48.51
N LEU A 3 3.73 12.20 48.83
CA LEU A 3 3.27 10.96 48.18
C LEU A 3 2.90 11.19 46.69
N VAL A 4 2.33 12.35 46.37
CA VAL A 4 1.94 12.70 44.98
C VAL A 4 3.17 12.98 44.13
N LEU A 5 4.19 13.64 44.70
CA LEU A 5 5.46 13.92 44.02
C LEU A 5 6.25 12.64 43.69
N THR A 6 6.21 11.64 44.57
CA THR A 6 6.84 10.33 44.34
C THR A 6 6.11 9.51 43.28
N PHE A 7 4.78 9.55 43.22
CA PHE A 7 4.01 8.85 42.19
C PHE A 7 4.19 9.47 40.80
N VAL A 8 4.24 10.81 40.70
CA VAL A 8 4.48 11.51 39.42
C VAL A 8 5.91 11.27 38.92
N SER A 9 6.90 11.26 39.81
CA SER A 9 8.30 10.99 39.44
C SER A 9 8.50 9.53 39.00
N LEU A 10 7.82 8.58 39.65
CA LEU A 10 7.87 7.16 39.28
C LEU A 10 7.16 6.90 37.94
N PHE A 11 6.02 7.55 37.67
CA PHE A 11 5.33 7.45 36.38
C PHE A 11 6.14 8.05 35.22
N LEU A 12 6.81 9.19 35.43
CA LEU A 12 7.68 9.80 34.42
C LEU A 12 8.91 8.95 34.10
N LEU A 13 9.50 8.29 35.10
CA LEU A 13 10.63 7.37 34.89
C LEU A 13 10.22 6.08 34.16
N ILE A 14 9.00 5.56 34.41
CA ILE A 14 8.48 4.37 33.72
C ILE A 14 8.15 4.68 32.25
N SER A 15 7.54 5.82 31.94
CA SER A 15 7.22 6.22 30.55
C SER A 15 8.46 6.57 29.70
N ALA A 16 9.54 7.05 30.32
CA ALA A 16 10.79 7.28 29.61
C ALA A 16 11.52 5.97 29.27
N ALA A 17 11.41 4.94 30.13
CA ALA A 17 11.98 3.63 29.89
C ALA A 17 11.26 2.88 28.75
N THR A 18 9.94 3.00 28.62
CA THR A 18 9.18 2.36 27.52
C THR A 18 9.50 2.98 26.16
N ALA A 19 9.59 4.31 26.06
CA ALA A 19 9.95 4.98 24.81
C ALA A 19 11.40 4.70 24.36
N ALA A 20 12.33 4.53 25.30
CA ALA A 20 13.71 4.15 25.00
C ALA A 20 13.84 2.69 24.52
N VAL A 21 13.03 1.78 25.07
CA VAL A 21 12.94 0.37 24.63
C VAL A 21 12.31 0.25 23.23
N GLU A 22 11.44 1.18 22.84
CA GLU A 22 10.77 1.16 21.52
C GLU A 22 11.69 1.60 20.37
N ALA A 23 12.67 2.49 20.64
CA ALA A 23 13.64 2.93 19.64
C ALA A 23 14.68 1.86 19.27
N GLN A 24 15.01 0.95 20.19
CA GLN A 24 16.10 -0.02 19.99
C GLN A 24 15.79 -1.13 18.96
N PHE A 25 14.50 -1.30 18.62
CA PHE A 25 14.05 -2.34 17.71
C PHE A 25 13.70 -1.82 16.31
N ARG A 26 13.90 -0.53 16.07
CA ARG A 26 13.65 0.06 14.76
C ARG A 26 14.62 -0.53 13.74
N VAL A 27 14.08 -0.89 12.58
CA VAL A 27 14.86 -1.44 11.48
C VAL A 27 15.58 -0.28 10.78
N PRO A 28 16.92 -0.23 10.80
CA PRO A 28 17.69 0.77 10.10
C PRO A 28 17.56 0.60 8.59
N ILE A 29 17.19 1.67 7.91
CA ILE A 29 17.15 1.77 6.45
C ILE A 29 18.09 2.88 6.04
N LYS A 30 19.03 2.59 5.15
CA LYS A 30 19.89 3.60 4.51
C LYS A 30 19.43 3.80 3.08
N VAL A 31 19.12 5.05 2.73
CA VAL A 31 18.83 5.44 1.34
C VAL A 31 19.91 6.41 0.90
N ILE A 32 20.83 5.91 0.08
CA ILE A 32 21.88 6.70 -0.56
C ILE A 32 21.34 7.15 -1.92
N PHE A 33 21.38 8.45 -2.18
CA PHE A 33 20.76 9.02 -3.37
C PHE A 33 21.45 10.29 -3.83
N ARG A 34 21.05 10.74 -5.02
CA ARG A 34 21.56 11.95 -5.67
C ARG A 34 20.40 12.85 -6.05
N ALA A 35 20.61 14.16 -5.93
CA ALA A 35 19.69 15.12 -6.52
C ALA A 35 19.66 14.93 -8.05
N PHE A 36 18.54 15.27 -8.70
CA PHE A 36 18.35 15.15 -10.16
C PHE A 36 18.44 13.74 -10.77
N CYS A 37 18.71 12.70 -9.99
CA CYS A 37 18.62 11.31 -10.42
C CYS A 37 17.14 10.89 -10.58
N PRO A 38 16.65 10.56 -11.79
CA PRO A 38 15.22 10.27 -12.01
C PRO A 38 14.69 9.10 -11.17
N ALA A 39 15.47 8.03 -11.03
CA ALA A 39 15.12 6.91 -10.18
C ALA A 39 15.06 7.31 -8.70
N CYS A 40 15.96 8.18 -8.26
CA CYS A 40 16.03 8.69 -6.89
C CYS A 40 14.80 9.56 -6.59
N LYS A 41 14.43 10.46 -7.52
CA LYS A 41 13.21 11.27 -7.45
C LYS A 41 11.98 10.39 -7.24
N TRP A 42 11.75 9.43 -8.14
CA TRP A 42 10.60 8.53 -8.03
C TRP A 42 10.63 7.78 -6.69
N TYR A 43 11.79 7.25 -6.29
CA TYR A 43 11.92 6.46 -5.09
C TYR A 43 11.64 7.24 -3.79
N ILE A 44 12.19 8.46 -3.68
CA ILE A 44 11.97 9.34 -2.52
C ILE A 44 10.52 9.81 -2.45
N THR A 45 9.91 10.10 -3.60
CA THR A 45 8.58 10.72 -3.69
C THR A 45 7.42 9.72 -3.65
N ASP A 46 7.69 8.44 -3.86
CA ASP A 46 6.68 7.39 -3.88
C ASP A 46 6.96 6.28 -2.84
N PRO A 47 7.80 5.24 -3.07
CA PRO A 47 8.04 4.19 -2.07
C PRO A 47 8.46 4.69 -0.69
N VAL A 48 9.46 5.56 -0.61
CA VAL A 48 10.00 6.00 0.69
C VAL A 48 9.00 6.92 1.40
N LEU A 49 8.38 7.86 0.67
CA LEU A 49 7.36 8.72 1.24
C LEU A 49 6.19 7.89 1.81
N LYS A 50 5.67 6.93 1.04
CA LYS A 50 4.56 6.07 1.48
C LYS A 50 4.92 5.23 2.70
N LEU A 51 6.14 4.66 2.74
CA LEU A 51 6.61 3.92 3.92
C LEU A 51 6.61 4.80 5.18
N MET A 52 7.04 6.04 5.06
CA MET A 52 7.15 6.95 6.21
C MET A 52 5.81 7.61 6.59
N GLN A 53 4.88 7.77 5.64
CA GLN A 53 3.53 8.24 5.94
C GLN A 53 2.63 7.16 6.58
N ASP A 54 3.01 5.89 6.47
CA ASP A 54 2.35 4.80 7.19
C ASP A 54 2.75 4.84 8.68
N ASP A 55 1.78 5.04 9.56
CA ASP A 55 1.99 5.17 11.01
C ASP A 55 2.62 3.92 11.63
N GLU A 56 2.23 2.72 11.17
CA GLU A 56 2.71 1.45 11.71
C GLU A 56 4.18 1.25 11.29
N PHE A 57 4.52 1.47 10.02
CA PHE A 57 5.91 1.35 9.55
C PHE A 57 6.82 2.44 10.11
N HIS A 58 6.36 3.69 10.16
CA HIS A 58 7.12 4.79 10.74
C HIS A 58 7.53 4.53 12.20
N ALA A 59 6.69 3.83 12.97
CA ALA A 59 7.00 3.50 14.36
C ALA A 59 8.20 2.55 14.50
N ILE A 60 8.39 1.66 13.52
CA ILE A 60 9.38 0.58 13.56
C ILE A 60 10.55 0.73 12.59
N VAL A 61 10.66 1.85 11.89
CA VAL A 61 11.73 2.14 10.93
C VAL A 61 12.63 3.26 11.45
N ASP A 62 13.93 3.07 11.28
CA ASP A 62 14.94 4.12 11.43
C ASP A 62 15.52 4.48 10.06
N LEU A 63 14.92 5.46 9.39
CA LEU A 63 15.29 5.84 8.03
C LEU A 63 16.39 6.92 8.02
N GLN A 64 17.53 6.58 7.44
CA GLN A 64 18.64 7.48 7.18
C GLN A 64 18.70 7.85 5.70
N TYR A 65 18.47 9.12 5.41
CA TYR A 65 18.71 9.73 4.09
C TYR A 65 20.19 10.13 3.96
N ILE A 66 20.84 9.72 2.87
CA ILE A 66 22.24 10.06 2.56
C ILE A 66 22.30 10.70 1.16
N PRO A 67 22.18 12.04 1.04
CA PRO A 67 22.17 12.75 -0.24
C PRO A 67 23.60 12.96 -0.79
N ALA A 68 24.42 11.92 -0.79
CA ALA A 68 25.84 11.98 -1.16
C ALA A 68 26.27 10.83 -2.08
N GLY A 69 25.31 10.21 -2.80
CA GLY A 69 25.62 9.12 -3.72
C GLY A 69 26.56 9.58 -4.84
N ALA A 70 27.55 8.76 -5.18
CA ALA A 70 28.57 9.02 -6.20
C ALA A 70 29.25 10.40 -6.09
N MET A 71 29.30 10.97 -4.89
CA MET A 71 29.95 12.25 -4.61
C MET A 71 31.39 12.01 -4.19
N THR A 72 32.30 12.80 -4.74
CA THR A 72 33.73 12.78 -4.41
C THR A 72 34.20 14.16 -4.00
N GLU A 73 35.36 14.26 -3.37
CA GLU A 73 35.99 15.53 -3.04
C GLU A 73 37.41 15.53 -3.61
N GLU A 74 37.74 16.58 -4.37
CA GLU A 74 39.06 16.76 -4.96
C GLU A 74 39.54 18.17 -4.66
N ASN A 75 40.73 18.31 -4.05
CA ASN A 75 41.31 19.60 -3.65
C ASN A 75 40.39 20.47 -2.76
N GLY A 76 39.54 19.84 -1.94
CA GLY A 76 38.60 20.53 -1.05
C GLY A 76 37.30 20.97 -1.71
N GLU A 77 37.10 20.63 -2.99
CA GLU A 77 35.89 20.91 -3.76
C GLU A 77 35.06 19.64 -3.97
N LEU A 78 33.75 19.74 -3.73
CA LEU A 78 32.81 18.64 -3.94
C LEU A 78 32.56 18.43 -5.44
N LYS A 79 32.70 17.18 -5.90
CA LYS A 79 32.40 16.75 -7.26
C LYS A 79 31.24 15.76 -7.26
N CYS A 80 30.17 16.10 -7.96
CA CYS A 80 28.97 15.27 -8.10
C CYS A 80 28.83 14.74 -9.52
N TYR A 81 28.20 13.57 -9.65
CA TYR A 81 28.06 12.89 -10.93
C TYR A 81 27.27 13.72 -11.97
N GLY A 82 26.17 14.37 -11.55
CA GLY A 82 25.38 15.25 -12.41
C GLY A 82 25.88 16.70 -12.48
N GLY A 83 27.10 16.97 -12.02
CA GLY A 83 27.73 18.30 -12.09
C GLY A 83 27.29 19.28 -10.98
N PRO A 84 27.61 20.58 -11.13
CA PRO A 84 27.47 21.57 -10.05
C PRO A 84 26.05 21.77 -9.55
N ALA A 85 25.04 21.67 -10.43
CA ALA A 85 23.64 21.82 -10.04
C ALA A 85 23.17 20.66 -9.15
N GLU A 86 23.68 19.44 -9.36
CA GLU A 86 23.42 18.30 -8.47
C GLU A 86 24.06 18.52 -7.10
N CYS A 87 25.30 19.01 -7.06
CA CYS A 87 25.95 19.38 -5.80
C CYS A 87 25.17 20.46 -5.05
N GLU A 88 24.65 21.46 -5.75
CA GLU A 88 23.81 22.49 -5.13
C GLU A 88 22.57 21.90 -4.46
N GLY A 89 21.90 20.96 -5.13
CA GLY A 89 20.74 20.25 -4.57
C GLY A 89 21.09 19.45 -3.32
N GLN A 90 22.21 18.72 -3.37
CA GLN A 90 22.67 17.91 -2.25
C GLN A 90 23.05 18.78 -1.03
N LEU A 91 23.60 19.99 -1.22
CA LEU A 91 23.83 20.94 -0.13
C LEU A 91 22.53 21.36 0.57
N TRP A 92 21.47 21.62 -0.20
CA TRP A 92 20.16 21.92 0.36
C TRP A 92 19.56 20.71 1.08
N MET A 93 19.60 19.53 0.47
CA MET A 93 19.08 18.30 1.07
C MET A 93 19.78 17.96 2.38
N ALA A 94 21.10 18.13 2.48
CA ALA A 94 21.84 17.94 3.72
C ALA A 94 21.32 18.86 4.85
N CYS A 95 21.02 20.12 4.53
CA CYS A 95 20.43 21.06 5.49
C CYS A 95 18.99 20.70 5.88
N ILE A 96 18.18 20.23 4.94
CA ILE A 96 16.81 19.76 5.22
C ILE A 96 16.88 18.56 6.18
N ILE A 97 17.76 17.59 5.91
CA ILE A 97 17.93 16.42 6.76
C ILE A 97 18.37 16.83 8.16
N ASP A 98 19.37 17.71 8.31
CA ASP A 98 19.84 18.14 9.62
C ASP A 98 18.74 18.89 10.42
N ARG A 99 17.97 19.74 9.75
CA ARG A 99 16.89 20.54 10.36
C ARG A 99 15.72 19.68 10.84
N PHE A 100 15.33 18.67 10.08
CA PHE A 100 14.12 17.88 10.33
C PHE A 100 14.40 16.44 10.81
N LYS A 101 15.66 16.09 11.16
CA LYS A 101 16.06 14.74 11.61
C LYS A 101 15.26 14.17 12.78
N THR A 102 14.68 15.03 13.64
CA THR A 102 13.84 14.61 14.77
C THR A 102 12.36 14.44 14.40
N PHE A 103 11.97 14.76 13.16
CA PHE A 103 10.60 14.69 12.65
C PHE A 103 10.56 13.87 11.34
N PRO A 104 10.72 12.54 11.37
CA PRO A 104 10.98 11.73 10.18
C PRO A 104 9.87 11.79 9.12
N LYS A 105 8.60 11.87 9.55
CA LYS A 105 7.45 12.09 8.66
C LYS A 105 7.52 13.43 7.92
N ASP A 106 7.79 14.51 8.64
CA ASP A 106 7.88 15.83 8.03
C ASP A 106 9.12 15.90 7.13
N LEU A 107 10.28 15.41 7.59
CA LEU A 107 11.48 15.28 6.78
C LEU A 107 11.21 14.57 5.43
N SER A 108 10.51 13.44 5.46
CA SER A 108 10.18 12.68 4.26
C SER A 108 9.28 13.47 3.31
N SER A 109 8.26 14.16 3.84
CA SER A 109 7.39 15.04 3.05
C SER A 109 8.14 16.23 2.45
N ARG A 110 9.06 16.84 3.19
CA ARG A 110 9.89 17.97 2.73
C ARG A 110 10.85 17.54 1.62
N LEU A 111 11.56 16.42 1.81
CA LEU A 111 12.45 15.87 0.78
C LEU A 111 11.67 15.47 -0.47
N ALA A 112 10.49 14.85 -0.33
CA ALA A 112 9.65 14.52 -1.46
C ALA A 112 9.19 15.78 -2.23
N CYS A 113 8.77 16.84 -1.55
CA CYS A 113 8.44 18.12 -2.21
C CYS A 113 9.62 18.65 -3.03
N VAL A 114 10.83 18.61 -2.45
CA VAL A 114 12.06 19.09 -3.09
C VAL A 114 12.53 18.16 -4.23
N GLU A 115 12.12 16.90 -4.28
CA GLU A 115 12.45 15.99 -5.38
C GLU A 115 11.38 15.96 -6.50
N LEU A 116 10.11 16.25 -6.19
CA LEU A 116 8.98 16.18 -7.13
C LEU A 116 9.01 17.18 -8.29
N ASP A 117 9.65 18.33 -8.10
CA ASP A 117 9.50 19.45 -9.03
C ASP A 117 10.60 19.51 -10.10
N ASP A 118 10.19 19.48 -11.38
CA ASP A 118 11.03 19.52 -12.59
C ASP A 118 10.83 20.83 -13.39
N SER A 119 10.14 21.83 -12.84
CA SER A 119 9.65 23.00 -13.58
C SER A 119 10.72 24.04 -13.98
N GLY A 120 12.01 23.70 -13.95
CA GLY A 120 13.09 24.58 -14.40
C GLY A 120 13.41 25.74 -13.45
N PHE A 121 12.89 25.72 -12.22
CA PHE A 121 13.22 26.68 -11.17
C PHE A 121 14.67 26.54 -10.66
N SER A 122 15.22 27.64 -10.14
CA SER A 122 16.45 27.57 -9.35
C SER A 122 16.22 26.77 -8.06
N TRP A 123 17.27 26.17 -7.49
CA TRP A 123 17.16 25.49 -6.20
C TRP A 123 16.58 26.40 -5.11
N LYS A 124 16.92 27.69 -5.13
CA LYS A 124 16.39 28.66 -4.16
C LYS A 124 14.87 28.82 -4.27
N ASP A 125 14.33 28.89 -5.49
CA ASP A 125 12.88 29.04 -5.71
C ASP A 125 12.14 27.75 -5.34
N LYS A 126 12.73 26.60 -5.65
CA LYS A 126 12.21 25.28 -5.24
C LYS A 126 12.10 25.17 -3.72
N ILE A 127 13.13 25.60 -3.00
CA ILE A 127 13.12 25.64 -1.53
C ILE A 127 12.11 26.66 -1.02
N ALA A 128 11.98 27.83 -1.63
CA ALA A 128 10.95 28.80 -1.24
C ALA A 128 9.52 28.25 -1.42
N TYR A 129 9.29 27.43 -2.45
CA TYR A 129 8.00 26.78 -2.70
C TYR A 129 7.67 25.71 -1.64
N CYS A 130 8.63 24.83 -1.33
CA CYS A 130 8.42 23.73 -0.38
C CYS A 130 8.44 24.18 1.09
N PHE A 131 9.03 25.34 1.39
CA PHE A 131 9.17 25.88 2.74
C PHE A 131 8.52 27.27 2.82
N LYS A 132 7.18 27.27 2.84
CA LYS A 132 6.36 28.50 2.89
C LYS A 132 6.55 29.31 4.17
N GLU A 133 6.98 28.67 5.25
CA GLU A 133 7.30 29.37 6.50
C GLU A 133 8.66 30.06 6.39
N SER A 134 8.66 31.38 6.59
CA SER A 134 9.87 32.20 6.45
C SER A 134 10.98 31.79 7.42
N GLY A 135 10.63 31.25 8.59
CA GLY A 135 11.60 30.76 9.58
C GLY A 135 12.45 29.59 9.08
N ASP A 136 11.82 28.57 8.49
CA ASP A 136 12.54 27.40 7.99
C ASP A 136 13.34 27.72 6.73
N PHE A 137 12.79 28.52 5.81
CA PHE A 137 13.53 28.97 4.63
C PHE A 137 14.84 29.69 5.00
N ASN A 138 14.78 30.62 5.95
CA ASN A 138 15.95 31.37 6.42
C ASN A 138 16.97 30.48 7.14
N ALA A 139 16.49 29.50 7.93
CA ALA A 139 17.36 28.53 8.59
C ALA A 139 18.12 27.66 7.58
N LEU A 140 17.43 27.18 6.53
CA LEU A 140 18.04 26.41 5.47
C LEU A 140 19.06 27.24 4.67
N GLN A 141 18.77 28.51 4.40
CA GLN A 141 19.74 29.43 3.77
C GLN A 141 21.01 29.59 4.62
N THR A 142 20.83 29.81 5.91
CA THR A 142 21.95 29.96 6.87
C THR A 142 22.80 28.69 6.90
N CYS A 143 22.16 27.52 7.00
CA CYS A 143 22.83 26.24 6.94
C CYS A 143 23.60 26.05 5.62
N LYS A 144 23.00 26.41 4.48
CA LYS A 144 23.65 26.28 3.17
C LYS A 144 24.94 27.09 3.10
N SER A 145 24.94 28.32 3.60
CA SER A 145 26.13 29.19 3.57
C SER A 145 27.21 28.82 4.57
N GLY A 146 26.88 28.10 5.65
CA GLY A 146 27.81 27.85 6.76
C GLY A 146 28.23 26.39 6.94
N SER A 147 27.26 25.48 7.02
CA SER A 147 27.48 24.13 7.56
C SER A 147 27.26 22.99 6.54
N SER A 148 26.60 23.28 5.42
CA SER A 148 26.17 22.27 4.44
C SER A 148 27.31 21.40 3.88
N THR A 149 28.48 21.97 3.61
CA THR A 149 29.63 21.21 3.10
C THR A 149 30.15 20.20 4.13
N ASN A 150 30.20 20.57 5.41
CA ASN A 150 30.61 19.66 6.48
C ASN A 150 29.57 18.55 6.71
N LEU A 151 28.28 18.88 6.59
CA LEU A 151 27.20 17.88 6.60
C LEU A 151 27.34 16.91 5.41
N LEU A 152 27.63 17.41 4.20
CA LEU A 152 27.83 16.53 3.05
C LEU A 152 29.06 15.63 3.21
N ARG A 153 30.16 16.12 3.77
CA ARG A 153 31.34 15.28 4.06
C ARG A 153 31.01 14.13 5.02
N SER A 154 30.16 14.36 6.03
CA SER A 154 29.72 13.28 6.92
C SER A 154 28.82 12.26 6.20
N PHE A 155 27.93 12.71 5.32
CA PHE A 155 27.15 11.81 4.46
C PHE A 155 28.01 11.05 3.45
N MET A 156 29.03 11.69 2.87
CA MET A 156 29.99 11.05 1.95
C MET A 156 30.75 9.91 2.63
N ALA A 157 31.17 10.10 3.88
CA ALA A 157 31.83 9.03 4.63
C ALA A 157 30.94 7.79 4.81
N ILE A 158 29.62 8.00 4.95
CA ILE A 158 28.63 6.91 4.98
C ILE A 158 28.46 6.31 3.58
N ALA A 159 28.29 7.15 2.55
CA ALA A 159 28.11 6.71 1.17
C ALA A 159 29.29 5.86 0.70
N GLN A 160 30.54 6.31 0.87
CA GLN A 160 31.74 5.58 0.46
C GLN A 160 31.85 4.18 1.08
N LYS A 161 31.32 3.99 2.29
CA LYS A 161 31.34 2.69 2.98
C LYS A 161 30.26 1.74 2.47
N HIS A 162 29.14 2.26 1.98
CA HIS A 162 27.91 1.48 1.81
C HIS A 162 27.34 1.52 0.40
N GLU A 163 27.69 2.49 -0.45
CA GLU A 163 27.10 2.66 -1.76
C GLU A 163 27.58 1.61 -2.76
N GLY A 164 26.73 1.31 -3.74
CA GLY A 164 27.05 0.44 -4.86
C GLY A 164 26.97 1.15 -6.21
N PRO A 165 26.98 0.39 -7.32
CA PRO A 165 27.16 0.94 -8.66
C PRO A 165 25.93 1.62 -9.27
N TRP A 166 24.81 1.72 -8.54
CA TRP A 166 23.58 2.36 -9.00
C TRP A 166 22.98 3.24 -7.90
N GLN A 167 22.09 4.15 -8.28
CA GLN A 167 21.34 5.00 -7.36
C GLN A 167 19.85 5.05 -7.74
N PRO A 168 18.91 5.08 -6.77
CA PRO A 168 19.16 5.10 -5.32
C PRO A 168 19.62 3.73 -4.81
N TYR A 169 20.57 3.73 -3.87
CA TYR A 169 21.09 2.54 -3.23
C TYR A 169 20.43 2.39 -1.86
N THR A 170 19.66 1.32 -1.69
CA THR A 170 18.88 1.08 -0.47
C THR A 170 19.39 -0.13 0.27
N ILE A 171 19.59 0.03 1.56
CA ILE A 171 20.01 -1.04 2.46
C ILE A 171 19.02 -1.11 3.62
N VAL A 172 18.41 -2.26 3.86
CA VAL A 172 17.58 -2.55 5.03
C VAL A 172 18.36 -3.49 5.93
N GLU A 173 18.69 -3.05 7.15
CA GLU A 173 19.70 -3.67 8.02
C GLU A 173 21.04 -3.81 7.26
N ASP A 174 21.35 -5.02 6.77
CA ASP A 174 22.54 -5.35 5.98
C ASP A 174 22.19 -5.81 4.55
N LYS A 175 20.90 -5.82 4.18
CA LYS A 175 20.45 -6.31 2.88
C LYS A 175 20.26 -5.18 1.89
N VAL A 176 21.02 -5.26 0.79
CA VAL A 176 20.85 -4.38 -0.37
C VAL A 176 19.56 -4.75 -1.11
N LEU A 177 18.74 -3.75 -1.39
CA LEU A 177 17.53 -3.89 -2.19
C LEU A 177 17.71 -3.28 -3.58
N GLY A 178 17.04 -3.90 -4.56
CA GLY A 178 17.07 -3.47 -5.96
C GLY A 178 18.35 -3.89 -6.68
N SER A 179 18.50 -3.41 -7.90
CA SER A 179 19.70 -3.61 -8.72
C SER A 179 19.84 -2.47 -9.74
N ALA A 180 20.92 -2.47 -10.51
CA ALA A 180 21.09 -1.55 -11.63
C ALA A 180 19.93 -1.58 -12.65
N THR A 181 19.14 -2.66 -12.69
CA THR A 181 18.02 -2.84 -13.63
C THR A 181 16.66 -3.01 -12.96
N ALA A 182 16.59 -2.96 -11.62
CA ALA A 182 15.34 -3.20 -10.88
C ALA A 182 15.18 -2.18 -9.75
N ALA A 183 14.08 -1.42 -9.81
CA ALA A 183 13.74 -0.44 -8.79
C ALA A 183 13.31 -1.11 -7.48
N VAL A 184 13.52 -0.41 -6.36
CA VAL A 184 13.01 -0.83 -5.05
C VAL A 184 11.56 -0.37 -4.91
N THR A 185 10.64 -1.29 -4.74
CA THR A 185 9.21 -0.98 -4.54
C THR A 185 8.88 -0.77 -3.06
N LEU A 186 7.72 -0.18 -2.78
CA LEU A 186 7.19 -0.09 -1.41
C LEU A 186 7.06 -1.47 -0.77
N GLU A 187 6.57 -2.46 -1.51
CA GLU A 187 6.42 -3.84 -1.03
C GLU A 187 7.76 -4.46 -0.65
N MET A 188 8.82 -4.23 -1.44
CA MET A 188 10.16 -4.71 -1.11
C MET A 188 10.68 -4.08 0.18
N LEU A 189 10.47 -2.77 0.38
CA LEU A 189 10.81 -2.08 1.63
C LEU A 189 10.04 -2.68 2.81
N GLN A 190 8.72 -2.72 2.72
CA GLN A 190 7.84 -3.21 3.78
C GLN A 190 8.16 -4.66 4.15
N THR A 191 8.25 -5.54 3.15
CA THR A 191 8.61 -6.95 3.33
C THR A 191 9.93 -7.10 4.06
N GLU A 192 10.95 -6.34 3.66
CA GLU A 192 12.27 -6.52 4.22
C GLU A 192 12.42 -5.89 5.61
N VAL A 193 11.71 -4.79 5.88
CA VAL A 193 11.54 -4.24 7.24
C VAL A 193 10.91 -5.29 8.14
N CYS A 194 9.80 -5.90 7.71
CA CYS A 194 9.10 -6.91 8.50
C CYS A 194 10.00 -8.10 8.86
N LYS A 195 10.83 -8.57 7.92
CA LYS A 195 11.76 -9.69 8.15
C LYS A 195 12.89 -9.35 9.13
N HIS A 196 13.29 -8.09 9.20
CA HIS A 196 14.40 -7.65 10.05
C HIS A 196 13.94 -7.03 11.38
N TYR A 197 12.64 -6.80 11.56
CA TYR A 197 12.09 -6.32 12.82
C TYR A 197 12.19 -7.39 13.91
N LYS A 198 12.87 -7.02 15.01
CA LYS A 198 13.15 -7.91 16.16
C LYS A 198 12.45 -7.43 17.45
N GLY A 199 11.56 -6.45 17.33
CA GLY A 199 10.85 -5.86 18.46
C GLY A 199 9.55 -6.57 18.84
N PRO A 200 8.80 -5.98 19.79
CA PRO A 200 7.55 -6.55 20.27
C PRO A 200 6.50 -6.72 19.15
N GLY A 201 5.78 -7.85 19.18
CA GLY A 201 4.76 -8.17 18.19
C GLY A 201 3.61 -7.17 18.11
N GLU A 202 3.36 -6.42 19.18
CA GLU A 202 2.33 -5.38 19.26
C GLU A 202 2.64 -4.17 18.37
N ALA A 203 3.93 -3.86 18.18
CA ALA A 203 4.38 -2.76 17.33
C ALA A 203 4.61 -3.21 15.88
N LEU A 204 4.49 -4.51 15.58
CA LEU A 204 4.67 -5.05 14.24
C LEU A 204 3.47 -4.65 13.34
N PRO A 205 3.69 -3.95 12.21
CA PRO A 205 2.64 -3.57 11.27
C PRO A 205 1.78 -4.75 10.83
N LYS A 206 0.49 -4.50 10.57
CA LYS A 206 -0.44 -5.56 10.13
C LYS A 206 0.03 -6.25 8.86
N TYR A 207 0.61 -5.48 7.94
CA TYR A 207 1.24 -6.01 6.72
C TYR A 207 2.28 -7.08 7.04
N CYS A 208 3.10 -6.93 8.09
CA CYS A 208 4.15 -7.88 8.41
C CYS A 208 3.64 -9.26 8.83
N LYS A 209 2.39 -9.35 9.30
CA LYS A 209 1.75 -10.61 9.69
C LYS A 209 1.47 -11.51 8.48
N SER A 210 1.40 -10.95 7.27
CA SER A 210 1.25 -11.71 6.02
C SER A 210 2.58 -12.00 5.32
N VAL A 211 3.71 -11.46 5.80
CA VAL A 211 5.03 -11.67 5.21
C VAL A 211 5.61 -13.02 5.64
N PRO A 212 5.94 -13.93 4.70
CA PRO A 212 6.52 -15.23 5.04
C PRO A 212 7.85 -15.11 5.77
N GLY A 213 8.02 -15.88 6.85
CA GLY A 213 9.25 -15.96 7.63
C GLY A 213 9.39 -14.92 8.74
N VAL A 214 8.40 -14.03 8.92
CA VAL A 214 8.35 -13.11 10.06
C VAL A 214 7.86 -13.88 11.29
N VAL A 215 8.74 -14.09 12.26
CA VAL A 215 8.43 -14.76 13.52
C VAL A 215 8.09 -13.69 14.55
N VAL A 216 6.83 -13.63 14.98
CA VAL A 216 6.40 -12.73 16.06
C VAL A 216 7.03 -13.22 17.37
N GLN A 217 8.08 -12.55 17.85
CA GLN A 217 8.62 -12.81 19.17
C GLN A 217 7.67 -12.19 20.20
N MET A 218 6.83 -13.03 20.82
CA MET A 218 6.05 -12.61 21.97
C MET A 218 6.99 -12.39 23.17
N PRO A 219 6.88 -11.27 23.90
CA PRO A 219 7.52 -11.13 25.20
C PRO A 219 7.07 -12.26 26.11
N THR A 220 8.00 -12.87 26.84
CA THR A 220 7.69 -13.87 27.85
C THR A 220 6.98 -13.19 29.01
N GLU A 221 5.65 -13.17 29.01
CA GLU A 221 4.87 -12.77 30.19
C GLU A 221 3.93 -13.88 30.65
N LYS A 222 3.90 -14.02 31.98
CA LYS A 222 3.36 -15.13 32.76
C LYS A 222 1.90 -15.42 32.38
N ILE A 223 1.70 -16.62 31.84
CA ILE A 223 0.38 -17.21 31.62
C ILE A 223 -0.31 -17.39 32.97
N LEU A 224 -1.28 -16.53 33.29
CA LEU A 224 -2.43 -16.96 34.06
C LEU A 224 -3.41 -17.59 33.09
N VAL A 225 -3.43 -18.93 33.12
CA VAL A 225 -4.27 -19.79 32.30
C VAL A 225 -5.73 -19.44 32.56
N GLN A 226 -6.42 -18.90 31.56
CA GLN A 226 -7.84 -19.19 31.40
C GLN A 226 -7.96 -20.34 30.41
N LYS A 227 -8.52 -21.45 30.92
CA LYS A 227 -8.91 -22.60 30.12
C LYS A 227 -10.12 -22.19 29.28
N ASP A 228 -9.90 -22.00 28.00
CA ASP A 228 -10.95 -22.22 27.01
C ASP A 228 -10.64 -23.51 26.24
N ASN A 229 -11.65 -24.36 26.16
CA ASN A 229 -11.63 -25.68 25.54
C ASN A 229 -11.06 -25.61 24.12
N VAL A 230 -9.91 -26.26 23.90
CA VAL A 230 -9.51 -26.69 22.56
C VAL A 230 -10.43 -27.83 22.16
N GLN A 231 -11.49 -27.50 21.44
CA GLN A 231 -12.17 -28.46 20.61
C GLN A 231 -11.44 -28.47 19.27
N GLU A 232 -10.92 -29.61 18.84
CA GLU A 232 -10.52 -29.81 17.45
C GLU A 232 -11.78 -29.64 16.58
N GLN A 233 -12.02 -28.40 16.14
CA GLN A 233 -13.01 -28.08 15.14
C GLN A 233 -12.30 -27.92 13.81
N ASN A 234 -12.66 -28.80 12.89
CA ASN A 234 -12.22 -28.80 11.50
C ASN A 234 -13.00 -27.72 10.73
N ASP A 235 -12.94 -26.48 11.21
CA ASP A 235 -13.74 -25.39 10.66
C ASP A 235 -13.25 -25.02 9.25
N LYS A 236 -14.22 -24.80 8.37
CA LYS A 236 -13.97 -24.33 7.01
C LYS A 236 -13.31 -22.96 7.03
N VAL A 237 -12.40 -22.72 6.09
CA VAL A 237 -11.75 -21.43 5.89
C VAL A 237 -12.75 -20.47 5.25
N LYS A 238 -13.09 -19.40 5.98
CA LYS A 238 -13.91 -18.31 5.45
C LYS A 238 -13.16 -17.55 4.34
N VAL A 239 -13.78 -17.48 3.16
CA VAL A 239 -13.28 -16.77 1.97
C VAL A 239 -14.35 -15.76 1.54
N GLN A 240 -14.13 -14.48 1.85
CA GLN A 240 -15.03 -13.39 1.47
C GLN A 240 -14.53 -12.73 0.19
N VAL A 241 -15.41 -12.50 -0.78
CA VAL A 241 -15.08 -11.80 -2.02
C VAL A 241 -16.08 -10.71 -2.30
N ILE A 242 -15.60 -9.47 -2.36
CA ILE A 242 -16.40 -8.28 -2.66
C ILE A 242 -16.00 -7.78 -4.03
N TRP A 243 -16.95 -7.66 -4.94
CA TRP A 243 -16.69 -7.18 -6.29
C TRP A 243 -17.85 -6.35 -6.82
N ARG A 244 -17.65 -5.78 -8.00
CA ARG A 244 -18.70 -5.08 -8.74
C ARG A 244 -18.83 -5.61 -10.16
N ALA A 245 -20.04 -5.52 -10.70
CA ALA A 245 -20.34 -5.76 -12.09
C ALA A 245 -19.51 -4.83 -13.00
N TYR A 246 -19.18 -5.29 -14.20
CA TYR A 246 -18.41 -4.54 -15.22
C TYR A 246 -16.97 -4.15 -14.83
N CYS A 247 -16.49 -4.54 -13.66
CA CYS A 247 -15.10 -4.31 -13.25
C CYS A 247 -14.17 -5.30 -13.97
N PRO A 248 -13.21 -4.83 -14.80
CA PRO A 248 -12.35 -5.73 -15.58
C PRO A 248 -11.52 -6.69 -14.72
N ALA A 249 -10.94 -6.20 -13.62
CA ALA A 249 -10.20 -7.04 -12.68
C ALA A 249 -11.10 -8.09 -12.00
N CYS A 250 -12.33 -7.71 -11.67
CA CYS A 250 -13.32 -8.57 -11.06
C CYS A 250 -13.75 -9.69 -12.02
N LYS A 251 -14.00 -9.35 -13.29
CA LYS A 251 -14.30 -10.31 -14.36
C LYS A 251 -13.19 -11.36 -14.47
N TRP A 252 -11.93 -10.93 -14.56
CA TRP A 252 -10.80 -11.86 -14.64
C TRP A 252 -10.72 -12.75 -13.39
N TYR A 253 -10.80 -12.14 -12.21
CA TYR A 253 -10.70 -12.86 -10.93
C TYR A 253 -11.78 -13.92 -10.74
N LEU A 254 -13.02 -13.62 -11.12
CA LEU A 254 -14.16 -14.54 -11.04
C LEU A 254 -14.13 -15.63 -12.11
N SER A 255 -13.50 -15.37 -13.26
CA SER A 255 -13.45 -16.31 -14.38
C SER A 255 -12.30 -17.32 -14.29
N ASP A 256 -11.32 -17.04 -13.43
CA ASP A 256 -10.09 -17.84 -13.30
C ASP A 256 -9.77 -18.20 -11.83
N PRO A 257 -9.10 -17.37 -10.98
CA PRO A 257 -8.76 -17.79 -9.61
C PRO A 257 -9.92 -18.33 -8.77
N ILE A 258 -11.05 -17.63 -8.73
CA ILE A 258 -12.22 -18.05 -7.97
C ILE A 258 -12.92 -19.23 -8.66
N TYR A 259 -13.02 -19.21 -9.98
CA TYR A 259 -13.62 -20.31 -10.74
C TYR A 259 -12.91 -21.64 -10.45
N GLU A 260 -11.58 -21.66 -10.49
CA GLU A 260 -10.80 -22.87 -10.24
C GLU A 260 -10.88 -23.34 -8.78
N VAL A 261 -10.94 -22.43 -7.81
CA VAL A 261 -11.13 -22.80 -6.39
C VAL A 261 -12.53 -23.34 -6.12
N LEU A 262 -13.57 -22.69 -6.63
CA LEU A 262 -14.96 -23.06 -6.34
C LEU A 262 -15.40 -24.35 -7.05
N ARG A 263 -14.76 -24.73 -8.17
CA ARG A 263 -15.08 -25.97 -8.89
C ARG A 263 -14.30 -27.20 -8.40
N ASP A 264 -13.25 -27.01 -7.61
CA ASP A 264 -12.44 -28.10 -7.06
C ASP A 264 -13.11 -28.69 -5.81
N PRO A 265 -13.56 -29.96 -5.82
CA PRO A 265 -14.21 -30.60 -4.67
C PRO A 265 -13.37 -30.59 -3.39
N ALA A 266 -12.03 -30.62 -3.53
CA ALA A 266 -11.15 -30.59 -2.36
C ALA A 266 -11.18 -29.21 -1.68
N PHE A 267 -11.28 -28.13 -2.46
CA PHE A 267 -11.45 -26.79 -1.91
C PHE A 267 -12.87 -26.58 -1.36
N GLN A 268 -13.91 -27.02 -2.07
CA GLN A 268 -15.31 -26.95 -1.60
C GLN A 268 -15.52 -27.58 -0.21
N ALA A 269 -14.79 -28.66 0.09
CA ALA A 269 -14.84 -29.33 1.37
C ALA A 269 -14.26 -28.50 2.52
N ILE A 270 -13.34 -27.59 2.24
CA ILE A 270 -12.56 -26.86 3.26
C ILE A 270 -12.82 -25.37 3.31
N ILE A 271 -13.58 -24.80 2.36
CA ILE A 271 -13.92 -23.38 2.35
C ILE A 271 -15.38 -23.12 2.72
N ASP A 272 -15.58 -21.95 3.31
CA ASP A 272 -16.86 -21.27 3.50
C ASP A 272 -16.82 -19.99 2.66
N PHE A 273 -17.46 -20.01 1.49
CA PHE A 273 -17.38 -18.93 0.51
C PHE A 273 -18.49 -17.91 0.72
N GLU A 274 -18.11 -16.65 0.94
CA GLU A 274 -19.02 -15.53 1.19
C GLU A 274 -18.91 -14.49 0.05
N PRO A 275 -19.76 -14.58 -0.98
CA PRO A 275 -19.77 -13.65 -2.10
C PRO A 275 -20.59 -12.38 -1.85
N TYR A 276 -20.05 -11.21 -2.21
CA TYR A 276 -20.69 -9.90 -2.07
C TYR A 276 -20.63 -9.09 -3.38
N PRO A 277 -21.63 -9.20 -4.28
CA PRO A 277 -21.70 -8.47 -5.55
C PRO A 277 -22.20 -7.03 -5.35
N SER A 278 -21.62 -6.29 -4.41
CA SER A 278 -22.10 -4.95 -4.02
C SER A 278 -20.97 -3.93 -3.87
N GLY A 279 -19.79 -4.23 -4.41
CA GLY A 279 -18.62 -3.34 -4.39
C GLY A 279 -19.00 -1.94 -4.86
N SER A 280 -18.65 -0.94 -4.04
CA SER A 280 -18.96 0.48 -4.29
C SER A 280 -20.46 0.83 -4.39
N THR A 281 -21.38 -0.08 -4.04
CA THR A 281 -22.83 0.20 -4.06
C THR A 281 -23.28 0.85 -2.77
N LYS A 282 -24.08 1.91 -2.91
CA LYS A 282 -24.75 2.58 -1.79
C LYS A 282 -26.26 2.51 -2.00
N GLU A 283 -27.00 2.38 -0.91
CA GLU A 283 -28.45 2.56 -0.93
C GLU A 283 -28.77 3.98 -0.45
N LEU A 284 -29.35 4.81 -1.32
CA LEU A 284 -29.69 6.21 -1.01
C LEU A 284 -31.04 6.33 -0.31
N SER A 285 -31.97 5.48 -0.70
CA SER A 285 -33.28 5.29 -0.09
C SER A 285 -33.72 3.84 -0.31
N PRO A 286 -34.70 3.29 0.44
CA PRO A 286 -35.09 1.90 0.30
C PRO A 286 -35.39 1.49 -1.16
N GLY A 287 -34.56 0.59 -1.70
CA GLY A 287 -34.67 0.10 -3.08
C GLY A 287 -34.03 1.00 -4.16
N GLN A 288 -33.42 2.12 -3.78
CA GLN A 288 -32.72 3.03 -4.68
C GLN A 288 -31.21 2.93 -4.50
N PHE A 289 -30.55 2.25 -5.44
CA PHE A 289 -29.11 2.00 -5.39
C PHE A 289 -28.32 2.98 -6.26
N GLN A 290 -27.16 3.39 -5.76
CA GLN A 290 -26.15 4.16 -6.46
C GLN A 290 -24.88 3.32 -6.60
N CYS A 291 -24.43 3.10 -7.83
CA CYS A 291 -23.24 2.32 -8.15
C CYS A 291 -22.25 3.18 -8.93
N ALA A 292 -20.96 2.91 -8.77
CA ALA A 292 -19.91 3.73 -9.36
C ALA A 292 -19.86 3.60 -10.90
N GLY A 293 -20.37 2.50 -11.47
CA GLY A 293 -20.51 2.31 -12.93
C GLY A 293 -21.88 2.70 -13.48
N GLY A 294 -22.69 3.42 -12.69
CA GLY A 294 -24.03 3.85 -13.07
C GLY A 294 -25.11 2.78 -12.93
N ALA A 295 -26.29 3.05 -13.49
CA ALA A 295 -27.49 2.23 -13.27
C ALA A 295 -27.35 0.78 -13.78
N SER A 296 -26.64 0.57 -14.89
CA SER A 296 -26.42 -0.77 -15.45
C SER A 296 -25.61 -1.66 -14.51
N GLU A 297 -24.66 -1.10 -13.77
CA GLU A 297 -23.91 -1.82 -12.75
C GLU A 297 -24.82 -2.25 -11.58
N CYS A 298 -25.71 -1.37 -11.13
CA CYS A 298 -26.68 -1.73 -10.08
C CYS A 298 -27.64 -2.83 -10.51
N VAL A 299 -28.10 -2.81 -11.76
CA VAL A 299 -28.89 -3.91 -12.36
C VAL A 299 -28.09 -5.21 -12.32
N GLY A 300 -26.79 -5.14 -12.60
CA GLY A 300 -25.89 -6.28 -12.49
C GLY A 300 -25.76 -6.84 -11.09
N HIS A 301 -25.56 -5.98 -10.10
CA HIS A 301 -25.50 -6.38 -8.70
C HIS A 301 -26.79 -7.09 -8.24
N GLN A 302 -27.96 -6.65 -8.71
CA GLN A 302 -29.23 -7.33 -8.44
C GLN A 302 -29.32 -8.71 -9.11
N TYR A 303 -28.94 -8.84 -10.38
CA TYR A 303 -28.91 -10.12 -11.06
C TYR A 303 -27.90 -11.10 -10.44
N LEU A 304 -26.69 -10.64 -10.12
CA LEU A 304 -25.69 -11.44 -9.42
C LEU A 304 -26.21 -11.89 -8.04
N SER A 305 -26.88 -10.99 -7.31
CA SER A 305 -27.53 -11.34 -6.04
C SER A 305 -28.58 -12.44 -6.21
N CYS A 306 -29.41 -12.36 -7.25
CA CYS A 306 -30.36 -13.42 -7.57
C CYS A 306 -29.68 -14.75 -7.89
N ALA A 307 -28.61 -14.75 -8.69
CA ALA A 307 -27.88 -15.96 -9.05
C ALA A 307 -27.32 -16.67 -7.81
N LEU A 308 -26.69 -15.91 -6.89
CA LEU A 308 -26.12 -16.44 -5.65
C LEU A 308 -27.17 -17.04 -4.71
N HIS A 309 -28.36 -16.46 -4.66
CA HIS A 309 -29.45 -16.96 -3.80
C HIS A 309 -30.23 -18.14 -4.42
N LEU A 310 -30.40 -18.16 -5.74
CA LEU A 310 -31.14 -19.22 -6.43
C LEU A 310 -30.29 -20.48 -6.64
N PHE A 311 -28.99 -20.31 -6.83
CA PHE A 311 -28.06 -21.39 -7.14
C PHE A 311 -26.87 -21.36 -6.15
N PRO A 312 -27.07 -21.72 -4.87
CA PRO A 312 -26.08 -21.55 -3.81
C PRO A 312 -25.00 -22.66 -3.78
N ASP A 313 -25.12 -23.71 -4.61
CA ASP A 313 -24.08 -24.74 -4.71
C ASP A 313 -22.78 -24.12 -5.28
N LEU A 314 -21.63 -24.40 -4.68
CA LEU A 314 -20.37 -23.73 -5.05
C LEU A 314 -19.98 -23.95 -6.51
N LYS A 315 -20.32 -25.12 -7.09
CA LYS A 315 -20.05 -25.39 -8.51
C LYS A 315 -20.94 -24.52 -9.38
N ASP A 316 -22.24 -24.45 -9.06
CA ASP A 316 -23.19 -23.60 -9.78
C ASP A 316 -22.82 -22.11 -9.63
N VAL A 317 -22.42 -21.68 -8.44
CA VAL A 317 -21.90 -20.31 -8.20
C VAL A 317 -20.72 -20.03 -9.11
N ALA A 318 -19.73 -20.94 -9.20
CA ALA A 318 -18.57 -20.76 -10.07
C ALA A 318 -18.95 -20.59 -11.54
N GLU A 319 -19.80 -21.49 -12.06
CA GLU A 319 -20.24 -21.51 -13.45
C GLU A 319 -21.10 -20.28 -13.79
N ASN A 320 -22.04 -19.94 -12.91
CA ASN A 320 -22.95 -18.82 -13.08
C ASN A 320 -22.24 -17.46 -13.02
N LEU A 321 -21.34 -17.26 -12.05
CA LEU A 321 -20.57 -16.02 -11.94
C LEU A 321 -19.65 -15.82 -13.14
N LYS A 322 -18.93 -16.87 -13.56
CA LYS A 322 -18.08 -16.82 -14.76
C LYS A 322 -18.91 -16.44 -15.99
N CYS A 323 -20.05 -17.09 -16.22
CA CYS A 323 -20.88 -16.78 -17.38
C CYS A 323 -21.44 -15.34 -17.35
N LEU A 324 -21.99 -14.91 -16.21
CA LEU A 324 -22.61 -13.59 -16.07
C LEU A 324 -21.59 -12.44 -16.21
N GLU A 325 -20.37 -12.63 -15.71
CA GLU A 325 -19.32 -11.61 -15.75
C GLU A 325 -18.49 -11.63 -17.05
N ASP A 326 -18.43 -12.76 -17.78
CA ASP A 326 -17.63 -12.88 -19.01
C ASP A 326 -18.31 -12.28 -20.27
N SER A 327 -19.55 -11.81 -20.17
CA SER A 327 -20.27 -11.21 -21.31
C SER A 327 -20.00 -9.71 -21.49
N HIS A 328 -20.08 -9.22 -22.73
CA HIS A 328 -20.09 -7.79 -23.08
C HIS A 328 -21.52 -7.26 -23.37
N GLN A 329 -22.54 -8.10 -23.22
CA GLN A 329 -23.92 -7.77 -23.57
C GLN A 329 -24.64 -7.02 -22.44
N MET A 330 -25.85 -6.53 -22.71
CA MET A 330 -26.78 -6.03 -21.68
C MET A 330 -27.28 -7.18 -20.80
N TRP A 331 -27.58 -6.90 -19.52
CA TRP A 331 -27.90 -7.90 -18.50
C TRP A 331 -28.98 -8.90 -18.89
N ASP A 332 -30.09 -8.47 -19.49
CA ASP A 332 -31.16 -9.39 -19.91
C ASP A 332 -30.66 -10.43 -20.91
N LYS A 333 -29.80 -10.02 -21.85
CA LYS A 333 -29.20 -10.92 -22.84
C LYS A 333 -28.12 -11.81 -22.21
N ARG A 334 -27.37 -11.32 -21.22
CA ARG A 334 -26.43 -12.14 -20.43
C ARG A 334 -27.17 -13.26 -19.73
N VAL A 335 -28.24 -12.92 -19.00
CA VAL A 335 -29.04 -13.87 -18.24
C VAL A 335 -29.68 -14.89 -19.19
N GLN A 336 -30.22 -14.47 -20.33
CA GLN A 336 -30.74 -15.39 -21.35
C GLN A 336 -29.67 -16.33 -21.94
N THR A 337 -28.42 -15.88 -22.02
CA THR A 337 -27.31 -16.70 -22.54
C THR A 337 -26.81 -17.70 -21.49
N CYS A 338 -26.73 -17.27 -20.23
CA CYS A 338 -26.19 -18.08 -19.13
C CYS A 338 -27.22 -19.04 -18.54
N PHE A 339 -28.50 -18.72 -18.62
CA PHE A 339 -29.58 -19.52 -18.05
C PHE A 339 -30.57 -19.89 -19.14
N SER A 340 -31.06 -21.12 -19.11
CA SER A 340 -32.09 -21.63 -20.02
C SER A 340 -33.23 -22.30 -19.27
N GLY A 341 -34.36 -22.51 -19.93
CA GLY A 341 -35.54 -23.15 -19.34
C GLY A 341 -36.00 -22.49 -18.03
N SER A 342 -36.29 -23.31 -17.02
CA SER A 342 -36.77 -22.87 -15.71
C SER A 342 -35.78 -21.97 -14.97
N ALA A 343 -34.47 -22.16 -15.14
CA ALA A 343 -33.45 -21.34 -14.48
C ALA A 343 -33.49 -19.88 -14.97
N HIS A 344 -33.71 -19.68 -16.27
CA HIS A 344 -33.89 -18.35 -16.84
C HIS A 344 -35.16 -17.66 -16.30
N GLU A 345 -36.26 -18.41 -16.20
CA GLU A 345 -37.51 -17.90 -15.64
C GLU A 345 -37.37 -17.50 -14.17
N GLN A 346 -36.69 -18.32 -13.37
CA GLN A 346 -36.40 -18.01 -11.97
C GLN A 346 -35.55 -16.74 -11.82
N MET A 347 -34.52 -16.57 -12.66
CA MET A 347 -33.68 -15.36 -12.65
C MET A 347 -34.49 -14.10 -12.98
N ARG A 348 -35.32 -14.14 -14.04
CA ARG A 348 -36.18 -13.00 -14.38
C ARG A 348 -37.21 -12.70 -13.30
N ALA A 349 -37.82 -13.73 -12.72
CA ALA A 349 -38.78 -13.59 -11.64
C ALA A 349 -38.14 -13.01 -10.36
N CYS A 350 -36.92 -13.44 -10.02
CA CYS A 350 -36.18 -12.89 -8.89
C CYS A 350 -35.87 -11.41 -9.11
N PHE A 351 -35.31 -11.05 -10.27
CA PHE A 351 -34.96 -9.67 -10.59
C PHE A 351 -36.17 -8.73 -10.52
N ALA A 352 -37.32 -9.15 -11.07
CA ALA A 352 -38.56 -8.40 -11.06
C ALA A 352 -39.23 -8.29 -9.67
N SER A 353 -38.79 -9.08 -8.69
CA SER A 353 -39.35 -9.08 -7.34
C SER A 353 -38.60 -8.14 -6.39
N GLU A 354 -39.21 -7.80 -5.26
CA GLU A 354 -38.52 -7.06 -4.19
C GLU A 354 -37.35 -7.85 -3.56
N LYS A 355 -37.25 -9.16 -3.81
CA LYS A 355 -36.15 -9.99 -3.30
C LYS A 355 -34.80 -9.57 -3.89
N SER A 356 -34.74 -9.18 -5.16
CA SER A 356 -33.48 -8.74 -5.79
C SER A 356 -32.87 -7.54 -5.07
N LYS A 357 -33.73 -6.57 -4.69
CA LYS A 357 -33.35 -5.40 -3.90
C LYS A 357 -33.01 -5.77 -2.47
N GLN A 358 -33.75 -6.68 -1.85
CA GLN A 358 -33.47 -7.16 -0.49
C GLN A 358 -32.10 -7.85 -0.41
N TYR A 359 -31.82 -8.77 -1.33
CA TYR A 359 -30.53 -9.48 -1.39
C TYR A 359 -29.36 -8.51 -1.59
N LEU A 360 -29.49 -7.58 -2.55
CA LEU A 360 -28.46 -6.55 -2.75
C LEU A 360 -28.26 -5.70 -1.49
N ARG A 361 -29.34 -5.31 -0.81
CA ARG A 361 -29.26 -4.57 0.46
C ARG A 361 -28.52 -5.36 1.53
N ASP A 362 -28.77 -6.66 1.66
CA ASP A 362 -28.09 -7.50 2.63
C ASP A 362 -26.59 -7.63 2.34
N TYR A 363 -26.20 -7.72 1.06
CA TYR A 363 -24.79 -7.65 0.68
C TYR A 363 -24.16 -6.27 0.92
N ILE A 364 -24.90 -5.17 0.70
CA ILE A 364 -24.42 -3.81 1.01
C ILE A 364 -24.11 -3.67 2.49
N LYS A 365 -24.95 -4.20 3.40
CA LYS A 365 -24.71 -4.14 4.86
C LYS A 365 -23.35 -4.70 5.27
N VAL A 366 -22.85 -5.69 4.52
CA VAL A 366 -21.50 -6.24 4.74
C VAL A 366 -20.45 -5.43 4.01
N SER A 367 -20.63 -5.13 2.72
CA SER A 367 -19.61 -4.38 1.96
C SER A 367 -19.30 -2.99 2.52
N VAL A 368 -20.25 -2.32 3.19
CA VAL A 368 -20.00 -0.99 3.79
C VAL A 368 -19.23 -1.05 5.10
N THR A 369 -19.15 -2.20 5.77
CA THR A 369 -18.32 -2.35 6.97
C THR A 369 -16.87 -2.67 6.62
N LEU A 370 -16.58 -2.97 5.35
CA LEU A 370 -15.27 -3.29 4.84
C LEU A 370 -14.70 -2.09 4.08
N GLU A 371 -13.48 -1.65 4.42
CA GLU A 371 -12.80 -0.61 3.64
C GLU A 371 -12.48 -1.15 2.23
N THR A 372 -13.16 -0.61 1.22
CA THR A 372 -13.05 -1.05 -0.19
C THR A 372 -12.37 0.01 -1.03
N SER A 373 -11.06 0.18 -0.85
CA SER A 373 -10.27 1.09 -1.70
C SER A 373 -10.05 0.55 -3.13
N TRP A 374 -10.25 -0.76 -3.35
CA TRP A 374 -10.24 -1.42 -4.67
C TRP A 374 -11.15 -2.66 -4.67
N VAL A 375 -11.49 -3.16 -5.87
CA VAL A 375 -12.20 -4.42 -6.08
C VAL A 375 -11.58 -5.18 -7.27
N PRO A 376 -11.55 -6.53 -7.28
CA PRO A 376 -12.14 -7.42 -6.28
C PRO A 376 -11.34 -7.44 -4.97
N LEU A 377 -12.03 -7.23 -3.84
CA LEU A 377 -11.45 -7.34 -2.51
C LEU A 377 -11.66 -8.78 -2.03
N THR A 378 -10.57 -9.46 -1.67
CA THR A 378 -10.62 -10.84 -1.19
C THR A 378 -10.09 -10.90 0.23
N ILE A 379 -10.82 -11.56 1.12
CA ILE A 379 -10.42 -11.74 2.52
C ILE A 379 -10.47 -13.23 2.84
N VAL A 380 -9.34 -13.82 3.23
CA VAL A 380 -9.24 -15.24 3.61
C VAL A 380 -8.88 -15.32 5.10
N ALA A 381 -9.74 -15.95 5.89
CA ALA A 381 -9.61 -16.06 7.34
C ALA A 381 -9.32 -14.70 8.03
N GLY A 382 -10.02 -13.65 7.59
CA GLY A 382 -9.85 -12.29 8.10
C GLY A 382 -8.68 -11.48 7.50
N ASN A 383 -7.86 -12.08 6.65
CA ASN A 383 -6.71 -11.41 6.02
C ASN A 383 -7.05 -10.97 4.59
N THR A 384 -6.97 -9.66 4.34
CA THR A 384 -7.11 -9.09 2.98
C THR A 384 -5.95 -9.54 2.08
N LEU A 385 -6.26 -10.00 0.88
CA LEU A 385 -5.30 -10.43 -0.14
C LEU A 385 -5.20 -9.41 -1.28
N GLY A 386 -4.00 -9.34 -1.87
CA GLY A 386 -3.72 -8.52 -3.05
C GLY A 386 -3.73 -7.03 -2.79
N SER A 387 -3.65 -6.26 -3.88
CA SER A 387 -3.75 -4.80 -3.87
C SER A 387 -4.48 -4.28 -5.11
N ALA A 388 -4.75 -2.97 -5.16
CA ALA A 388 -5.30 -2.30 -6.34
C ALA A 388 -4.46 -2.48 -7.62
N THR A 389 -3.15 -2.75 -7.49
CA THR A 389 -2.22 -2.88 -8.62
C THR A 389 -1.88 -4.32 -8.98
N THR A 390 -1.93 -5.24 -8.03
CA THR A 390 -1.49 -6.64 -8.23
C THR A 390 -2.65 -7.63 -8.33
N GLY A 391 -3.83 -7.30 -7.79
CA GLY A 391 -4.96 -8.21 -7.71
C GLY A 391 -4.66 -9.46 -6.87
N VAL A 392 -5.44 -10.52 -7.05
CA VAL A 392 -5.27 -11.80 -6.36
C VAL A 392 -5.23 -12.91 -7.42
N GLY A 393 -4.09 -13.59 -7.55
CA GLY A 393 -3.93 -14.75 -8.44
C GLY A 393 -4.29 -16.07 -7.77
N TYR A 394 -4.40 -17.14 -8.57
CA TYR A 394 -4.73 -18.49 -8.09
C TYR A 394 -3.76 -18.99 -7.01
N ASP A 395 -2.45 -18.81 -7.21
CA ASP A 395 -1.44 -19.27 -6.25
C ASP A 395 -1.54 -18.54 -4.91
N MET A 396 -1.77 -17.22 -4.93
CA MET A 396 -1.95 -16.41 -3.72
C MET A 396 -3.21 -16.84 -2.95
N LEU A 397 -4.32 -17.04 -3.67
CA LEU A 397 -5.60 -17.44 -3.09
C LEU A 397 -5.53 -18.85 -2.48
N THR A 398 -5.06 -19.84 -3.24
CA THR A 398 -4.97 -21.22 -2.78
C THR A 398 -3.98 -21.36 -1.63
N LYS A 399 -2.83 -20.68 -1.68
CA LYS A 399 -1.87 -20.66 -0.57
C LYS A 399 -2.50 -20.10 0.70
N ALA A 400 -3.21 -18.97 0.63
CA ALA A 400 -3.87 -18.40 1.80
C ALA A 400 -4.92 -19.35 2.40
N ILE A 401 -5.70 -20.03 1.56
CA ILE A 401 -6.67 -21.04 2.02
C ILE A 401 -5.95 -22.22 2.69
N CYS A 402 -4.91 -22.76 2.06
CA CYS A 402 -4.10 -23.85 2.62
C CYS A 402 -3.48 -23.45 3.97
N ASP A 403 -2.92 -22.26 4.05
CA ASP A 403 -2.26 -21.74 5.26
C ASP A 403 -3.25 -21.44 6.38
N ALA A 404 -4.52 -21.18 6.08
CA ALA A 404 -5.56 -20.98 7.07
C ALA A 404 -6.19 -22.31 7.54
N TYR A 405 -6.31 -23.29 6.64
CA TYR A 405 -6.96 -24.56 6.97
C TYR A 405 -6.09 -25.40 7.93
N ARG A 406 -6.71 -25.97 8.98
CA ARG A 406 -6.02 -26.81 9.97
C ARG A 406 -6.48 -28.28 9.95
N GLY A 407 -7.47 -28.59 9.12
CA GLY A 407 -8.00 -29.93 9.02
C GLY A 407 -7.11 -30.91 8.23
N PRO A 408 -7.42 -32.21 8.35
CA PRO A 408 -6.65 -33.27 7.71
C PRO A 408 -6.90 -33.37 6.18
N ASN A 409 -8.07 -32.94 5.70
CA ASN A 409 -8.51 -33.13 4.33
C ASN A 409 -8.04 -31.99 3.42
N ARG A 410 -6.73 -31.91 3.18
CA ARG A 410 -6.12 -30.80 2.43
C ARG A 410 -6.10 -31.08 0.93
N PRO A 411 -6.45 -30.10 0.06
CA PRO A 411 -6.20 -30.18 -1.38
C PRO A 411 -4.74 -30.52 -1.71
N LYS A 412 -4.49 -31.17 -2.84
CA LYS A 412 -3.13 -31.60 -3.25
C LYS A 412 -2.12 -30.45 -3.36
N VAL A 413 -2.60 -29.25 -3.70
CA VAL A 413 -1.77 -28.04 -3.78
C VAL A 413 -1.32 -27.55 -2.40
N CYS A 414 -2.01 -27.94 -1.33
CA CYS A 414 -1.62 -27.62 0.02
C CYS A 414 -0.48 -28.54 0.49
N ALA A 415 0.57 -27.95 1.06
CA ALA A 415 1.60 -28.73 1.74
C ALA A 415 1.01 -29.55 2.91
N PRO A 416 1.57 -30.73 3.22
CA PRO A 416 1.21 -31.49 4.41
C PRO A 416 1.39 -30.64 5.68
N LEU A 417 0.54 -30.84 6.69
CA LEU A 417 0.75 -30.19 7.98
C LEU A 417 2.10 -30.65 8.56
N PRO A 418 2.88 -29.74 9.18
CA PRO A 418 4.06 -30.15 9.92
C PRO A 418 3.65 -31.17 10.98
N THR A 419 4.19 -32.37 10.91
CA THR A 419 4.08 -33.32 12.02
C THR A 419 4.79 -32.68 13.21
N LEU A 420 4.03 -32.34 14.25
CA LEU A 420 4.59 -32.01 15.55
C LEU A 420 5.45 -33.21 15.96
N ALA A 421 6.76 -33.09 15.78
CA ALA A 421 7.71 -34.06 16.31
C ALA A 421 7.46 -34.11 17.82
N LYS A 422 6.96 -35.25 18.30
CA LYS A 422 6.87 -35.54 19.73
C LYS A 422 8.25 -35.26 20.32
N VAL A 423 8.36 -34.19 21.09
CA VAL A 423 9.51 -33.96 21.97
C VAL A 423 9.47 -35.10 22.99
N VAL A 424 10.23 -36.15 22.70
CA VAL A 424 10.55 -37.17 23.69
C VAL A 424 11.55 -36.51 24.63
N VAL A 425 11.06 -36.08 25.78
CA VAL A 425 11.90 -35.74 26.92
C VAL A 425 12.59 -37.03 27.37
N GLN A 426 13.84 -37.23 26.96
CA GLN A 426 14.71 -38.20 27.61
C GLN A 426 15.43 -37.49 28.76
N ALA A 427 15.05 -37.89 29.98
CA ALA A 427 15.75 -37.52 31.19
C ALA A 427 17.18 -38.06 31.15
N GLU A 428 18.13 -37.17 31.37
CA GLU A 428 19.56 -37.44 31.46
C GLU A 428 19.84 -38.21 32.76
N HIS A 429 20.45 -39.40 32.66
CA HIS A 429 21.11 -40.08 33.76
C HIS A 429 22.48 -40.60 33.30
N ALA A 430 23.52 -39.99 33.86
CA ALA A 430 24.80 -40.54 34.34
C ALA A 430 25.52 -41.66 33.55
N VAL A 431 26.58 -41.24 32.85
CA VAL A 431 28.00 -41.68 32.89
C VAL A 431 28.38 -43.10 33.38
N ALA A 432 29.20 -43.73 32.52
CA ALA A 432 30.30 -44.71 32.72
C ALA A 432 30.03 -46.23 32.76
N ASN A 433 30.43 -46.96 31.70
CA ASN A 433 31.73 -47.66 31.63
C ASN A 433 31.94 -48.40 30.27
N GLN A 434 33.17 -48.32 29.75
CA GLN A 434 33.78 -49.06 28.62
C GLN A 434 34.16 -50.53 29.00
N PRO A 435 34.80 -51.41 28.16
CA PRO A 435 35.33 -51.26 26.79
C PRO A 435 35.13 -52.46 25.80
N SER A 436 35.57 -52.22 24.56
CA SER A 436 36.21 -53.14 23.58
C SER A 436 35.43 -54.28 22.92
N THR A 437 35.35 -54.23 21.58
CA THR A 437 36.21 -55.07 20.72
C THR A 437 36.20 -54.59 19.27
N ALA A 438 37.34 -54.81 18.60
CA ALA A 438 37.73 -54.27 17.32
C ALA A 438 37.65 -55.32 16.19
N LEU A 439 37.22 -54.84 15.00
CA LEU A 439 37.61 -55.26 13.63
C LEU A 439 37.30 -56.71 13.14
N PRO A 440 37.36 -57.00 11.81
CA PRO A 440 37.78 -56.16 10.68
C PRO A 440 36.85 -56.12 9.46
N ALA A 441 37.19 -55.20 8.55
CA ALA A 441 36.74 -55.10 7.18
C ALA A 441 37.36 -56.16 6.25
N THR A 442 36.63 -56.57 5.21
CA THR A 442 37.11 -56.90 3.84
C THR A 442 35.90 -57.34 3.00
N THR A 443 35.54 -56.67 1.91
CA THR A 443 35.88 -57.02 0.51
C THR A 443 35.26 -55.90 -0.36
N SER A 444 36.01 -55.07 -1.08
CA SER A 444 36.73 -55.25 -2.35
C SER A 444 35.86 -55.47 -3.61
N VAL A 445 36.15 -54.65 -4.64
CA VAL A 445 36.02 -54.90 -6.12
C VAL A 445 34.65 -54.58 -6.75
N SER A 446 34.52 -53.90 -7.90
CA SER A 446 35.43 -53.11 -8.74
C SER A 446 34.64 -52.21 -9.69
N THR A 447 35.33 -51.16 -10.12
CA THR A 447 35.12 -50.27 -11.26
C THR A 447 35.17 -50.99 -12.61
N THR A 448 34.37 -50.53 -13.58
CA THR A 448 34.69 -50.38 -15.03
C THR A 448 33.59 -49.49 -15.66
N THR A 449 33.82 -48.23 -16.04
CA THR A 449 34.50 -47.65 -17.24
C THR A 449 33.73 -47.70 -18.57
N ALA A 450 33.96 -46.61 -19.33
CA ALA A 450 33.67 -46.32 -20.74
C ALA A 450 32.30 -45.63 -21.01
N ALA A 451 32.24 -44.33 -21.32
CA ALA A 451 32.82 -43.51 -22.39
C ALA A 451 31.85 -43.29 -23.57
N SER A 452 31.80 -42.04 -23.99
CA SER A 452 30.98 -41.39 -25.02
C SER A 452 31.08 -41.99 -26.43
N VAL A 453 29.99 -41.90 -27.21
CA VAL A 453 30.01 -41.40 -28.61
C VAL A 453 28.68 -40.70 -28.93
N ALA A 454 28.80 -39.61 -29.68
CA ALA A 454 27.78 -38.68 -30.15
C ALA A 454 26.78 -39.23 -31.19
N GLY A 455 25.63 -38.57 -31.26
CA GLY A 455 24.70 -38.60 -32.39
C GLY A 455 23.81 -37.36 -32.33
N GLY A 456 24.00 -36.42 -33.26
CA GLY A 456 23.26 -35.16 -33.31
C GLY A 456 21.94 -35.25 -34.09
N ASN A 457 20.98 -34.37 -33.77
CA ASN A 457 20.43 -33.41 -34.73
C ASN A 457 19.38 -32.46 -34.11
N GLN A 458 19.50 -31.19 -34.50
CA GLN A 458 18.46 -30.15 -34.64
C GLN A 458 17.83 -29.53 -33.38
N ALA A 459 18.51 -28.50 -32.87
CA ALA A 459 17.90 -27.44 -32.08
C ALA A 459 17.30 -26.35 -32.99
N ASN A 460 15.99 -26.15 -32.91
CA ASN A 460 15.33 -24.95 -33.43
C ASN A 460 15.70 -23.76 -32.53
N LYS A 461 16.35 -22.76 -33.13
CA LYS A 461 16.87 -21.55 -32.48
C LYS A 461 15.73 -20.56 -32.31
N ALA A 462 15.09 -20.52 -31.14
CA ALA A 462 14.19 -19.44 -30.77
C ALA A 462 15.01 -18.28 -30.17
N THR A 463 15.06 -17.17 -30.91
CA THR A 463 15.66 -15.90 -30.49
C THR A 463 14.92 -15.31 -29.27
N PRO A 464 15.64 -14.80 -28.25
CA PRO A 464 15.03 -14.07 -27.14
C PRO A 464 14.45 -12.73 -27.62
N VAL A 465 13.18 -12.48 -27.28
CA VAL A 465 12.50 -11.19 -27.51
C VAL A 465 13.04 -10.17 -26.51
N MET A 466 13.70 -9.13 -27.02
CA MET A 466 14.21 -7.98 -26.26
C MET A 466 13.11 -6.94 -26.02
N PRO A 467 12.94 -6.40 -24.80
CA PRO A 467 12.15 -5.20 -24.56
C PRO A 467 12.84 -3.94 -25.13
N CYS A 468 12.03 -2.99 -25.58
CA CYS A 468 12.34 -1.85 -26.43
C CYS A 468 13.60 -1.05 -26.04
N ARG A 469 14.51 -0.89 -27.01
CA ARG A 469 15.61 0.08 -27.02
C ARG A 469 15.12 1.32 -27.78
N GLN A 470 14.71 2.39 -27.09
CA GLN A 470 14.57 3.69 -27.75
C GLN A 470 15.97 4.30 -27.92
N LYS A 471 16.35 4.49 -29.19
CA LYS A 471 17.56 5.20 -29.60
C LYS A 471 17.41 6.67 -29.23
N GLU A 472 18.37 7.19 -28.48
CA GLU A 472 18.69 8.61 -28.46
C GLU A 472 19.06 9.06 -29.89
N LYS A 473 18.32 10.03 -30.42
CA LYS A 473 18.78 10.92 -31.49
C LYS A 473 18.42 12.35 -31.06
N GLY A 474 19.38 13.25 -31.26
CA GLY A 474 19.41 14.60 -30.71
C GLY A 474 18.13 15.40 -30.93
N PHE A 475 17.71 16.07 -29.87
CA PHE A 475 16.74 17.15 -29.92
C PHE A 475 17.47 18.42 -30.36
N VAL A 476 17.32 18.76 -31.63
CA VAL A 476 17.39 20.14 -32.12
C VAL A 476 15.95 20.62 -32.19
N TYR A 477 15.66 21.78 -31.62
CA TYR A 477 14.34 22.40 -31.72
C TYR A 477 14.06 22.78 -33.17
N GLU A 478 12.96 22.28 -33.74
CA GLU A 478 12.28 22.88 -34.88
C GLU A 478 10.89 23.33 -34.39
N ASP A 479 10.59 24.60 -34.67
CA ASP A 479 9.39 25.31 -34.23
C ASP A 479 8.10 24.63 -34.73
N ALA A 480 7.05 24.68 -33.91
CA ALA A 480 5.73 24.17 -34.24
C ALA A 480 5.08 24.98 -35.37
N PRO A 481 4.56 24.34 -36.45
CA PRO A 481 3.73 25.03 -37.43
C PRO A 481 2.25 25.08 -37.02
N ASP A 482 1.75 26.32 -36.96
CA ASP A 482 0.38 26.79 -37.17
C ASP A 482 -0.77 26.33 -36.25
N ILE A 483 -0.95 27.10 -35.17
CA ILE A 483 -2.27 27.66 -34.82
C ILE A 483 -2.14 29.18 -34.87
N GLY A 484 -2.76 29.79 -35.88
CA GLY A 484 -2.55 31.18 -36.28
C GLY A 484 -2.91 32.26 -35.24
N PRO A 485 -2.45 33.51 -35.49
CA PRO A 485 -2.17 34.51 -34.46
C PRO A 485 -3.38 35.32 -34.00
N ARG A 486 -3.55 35.46 -32.67
CA ARG A 486 -4.36 36.56 -32.09
C ARG A 486 -3.58 37.87 -32.24
N HIS A 487 -3.90 38.62 -33.29
CA HIS A 487 -3.36 39.95 -33.53
C HIS A 487 -3.82 40.93 -32.44
N LEU A 488 -2.83 41.60 -31.85
CA LEU A 488 -2.96 42.90 -31.18
C LEU A 488 -3.48 43.92 -32.20
N LYS A 489 -4.51 44.68 -31.84
CA LYS A 489 -4.99 45.81 -32.65
C LYS A 489 -4.30 47.09 -32.17
N LYS A 490 -3.62 47.79 -33.08
CA LYS A 490 -3.34 49.22 -33.01
C LYS A 490 -3.76 49.88 -34.33
N ASP A 491 -4.62 50.88 -34.18
CA ASP A 491 -4.82 52.13 -34.93
C ASP A 491 -4.76 52.18 -36.47
N GLY A 492 -5.74 52.88 -37.05
CA GLY A 492 -5.52 53.77 -38.19
C GLY A 492 -6.25 53.43 -39.49
N ASP A 493 -7.23 54.28 -39.81
CA ASP A 493 -7.62 54.77 -41.15
C ASP A 493 -8.39 53.89 -42.15
N GLY A 494 -9.59 54.37 -42.50
CA GLY A 494 -9.86 54.66 -43.92
C GLY A 494 -10.98 53.92 -44.65
N VAL A 495 -12.20 54.46 -44.56
CA VAL A 495 -13.14 54.72 -45.68
C VAL A 495 -13.99 53.58 -46.32
N ALA A 496 -15.31 53.87 -46.36
CA ALA A 496 -16.41 53.46 -47.25
C ALA A 496 -17.27 52.22 -46.90
N GLY A 497 -18.54 52.49 -46.53
CA GLY A 497 -19.66 51.54 -46.29
C GLY A 497 -20.30 50.99 -47.58
N PRO A 498 -21.60 50.58 -47.63
CA PRO A 498 -22.77 50.86 -46.76
C PRO A 498 -23.46 49.55 -46.22
N SER A 499 -24.56 49.46 -45.46
CA SER A 499 -25.40 50.28 -44.56
C SER A 499 -26.49 49.35 -43.97
N MET A 500 -27.17 49.80 -42.90
CA MET A 500 -28.43 49.33 -42.27
C MET A 500 -28.30 48.15 -41.29
N ARG A 501 -28.82 48.10 -40.05
CA ARG A 501 -29.60 48.90 -39.07
C ARG A 501 -29.49 48.03 -37.77
N GLY A 502 -29.55 48.45 -36.51
CA GLY A 502 -29.78 49.70 -35.82
C GLY A 502 -29.63 49.45 -34.30
N ASP A 503 -29.56 50.55 -33.56
CA ASP A 503 -29.72 50.74 -32.11
C ASP A 503 -28.61 50.32 -31.11
N ALA A 504 -28.22 51.35 -30.35
CA ALA A 504 -27.11 51.42 -29.40
C ALA A 504 -27.48 50.94 -27.97
N PRO A 505 -26.48 50.62 -27.12
CA PRO A 505 -26.69 50.13 -25.77
C PRO A 505 -26.67 51.24 -24.70
N LYS A 506 -27.49 51.08 -23.65
CA LYS A 506 -27.39 51.84 -22.41
C LYS A 506 -26.40 51.18 -21.44
N LYS A 507 -25.46 51.99 -20.93
CA LYS A 507 -24.62 51.73 -19.76
C LYS A 507 -25.47 51.38 -18.53
N LEU A 508 -25.02 50.41 -17.74
CA LEU A 508 -25.28 50.36 -16.31
C LEU A 508 -24.00 49.98 -15.55
N THR A 509 -23.70 50.84 -14.59
CA THR A 509 -22.58 50.84 -13.66
C THR A 509 -22.74 49.80 -12.55
N ALA A 510 -21.59 49.39 -12.03
CA ALA A 510 -21.39 48.42 -10.97
C ALA A 510 -22.00 48.81 -9.60
N THR A 511 -22.40 47.79 -8.83
CA THR A 511 -22.63 47.91 -7.38
C THR A 511 -22.15 46.65 -6.63
N ALA A 512 -21.25 46.91 -5.69
CA ALA A 512 -21.08 46.37 -4.34
C ALA A 512 -20.98 44.84 -4.08
N THR A 513 -19.76 44.47 -3.70
CA THR A 513 -19.36 43.35 -2.83
C THR A 513 -20.01 43.42 -1.43
N SER A 514 -20.55 42.30 -0.95
CA SER A 514 -21.04 42.13 0.43
C SER A 514 -19.92 41.72 1.39
N SER A 515 -19.59 42.61 2.33
CA SER A 515 -18.71 42.38 3.48
C SER A 515 -19.51 41.96 4.71
N VAL A 516 -19.31 40.72 5.19
CA VAL A 516 -19.86 40.24 6.47
C VAL A 516 -18.76 40.33 7.53
N PHE A 517 -18.46 41.54 7.99
CA PHE A 517 -17.66 41.77 9.20
C PHE A 517 -17.93 43.20 9.70
N THR A 518 -18.96 43.37 10.54
CA THR A 518 -19.06 44.38 11.61
C THR A 518 -20.43 44.25 12.28
N ASN A 519 -20.55 43.37 13.27
CA ASN A 519 -21.64 43.47 14.25
C ASN A 519 -21.06 43.35 15.67
N PRO A 520 -20.89 44.46 16.40
CA PRO A 520 -20.21 44.50 17.69
C PRO A 520 -20.99 43.83 18.84
N MET A 521 -22.20 43.32 18.58
CA MET A 521 -23.03 42.62 19.57
C MET A 521 -22.90 41.09 19.53
N LEU A 522 -22.22 40.51 18.54
CA LEU A 522 -22.15 39.05 18.39
C LEU A 522 -21.21 38.38 19.42
N LEU A 523 -20.11 39.05 19.77
CA LEU A 523 -19.12 38.54 20.71
C LEU A 523 -19.63 38.44 22.17
N PRO A 524 -20.29 39.46 22.75
CA PRO A 524 -20.80 39.36 24.12
C PRO A 524 -21.93 38.32 24.26
N VAL A 525 -22.75 38.10 23.22
CA VAL A 525 -23.82 37.10 23.24
C VAL A 525 -23.27 35.67 23.24
N LEU A 526 -22.21 35.41 22.45
CA LEU A 526 -21.55 34.09 22.42
C LEU A 526 -20.82 33.78 23.74
N VAL A 527 -20.24 34.80 24.39
CA VAL A 527 -19.57 34.64 25.69
C VAL A 527 -20.58 34.36 26.81
N ILE A 528 -21.72 35.06 26.83
CA ILE A 528 -22.78 34.81 27.82
C ILE A 528 -23.41 33.42 27.62
N GLY A 529 -23.60 33.00 26.35
CA GLY A 529 -24.09 31.66 26.02
C GLY A 529 -23.15 30.55 26.51
N ALA A 530 -21.84 30.72 26.33
CA ALA A 530 -20.84 29.75 26.80
C ALA A 530 -20.80 29.67 28.35
N ILE A 531 -20.90 30.81 29.05
CA ILE A 531 -20.92 30.85 30.52
C ILE A 531 -22.16 30.16 31.07
N LEU A 532 -23.34 30.36 30.47
CA LEU A 532 -24.57 29.70 30.91
C LEU A 532 -24.53 28.17 30.71
N VAL A 533 -23.92 27.68 29.63
CA VAL A 533 -23.75 26.25 29.39
C VAL A 533 -22.79 25.61 30.41
N VAL A 534 -21.71 26.31 30.78
CA VAL A 534 -20.76 25.83 31.80
C VAL A 534 -21.41 25.79 33.18
N VAL A 535 -22.17 26.83 33.56
CA VAL A 535 -22.90 26.86 34.84
C VAL A 535 -23.99 25.79 34.90
N PHE A 536 -24.68 25.52 33.79
CA PHE A 536 -25.71 24.48 33.74
C PHE A 536 -25.13 23.06 33.79
N ARG A 537 -23.92 22.85 33.25
CA ARG A 537 -23.22 21.55 33.34
C ARG A 537 -22.61 21.29 34.71
N TYR A 538 -22.20 22.32 35.45
CA TYR A 538 -21.59 22.17 36.78
C TYR A 538 -22.58 22.17 37.96
N SER A 539 -23.86 22.48 37.74
CA SER A 539 -24.88 22.54 38.80
C SER A 539 -25.65 21.21 39.00
N LYS A 540 -25.33 20.14 38.25
CA LYS A 540 -26.15 18.92 38.21
C LYS A 540 -25.69 17.73 39.07
N ASP A 541 -24.57 17.82 39.80
CA ASP A 541 -24.00 16.66 40.51
C ASP A 541 -24.13 16.65 42.05
N GLU A 542 -24.94 17.53 42.65
CA GLU A 542 -25.33 17.35 44.05
C GLU A 542 -26.84 17.15 44.20
N LYS A 543 -27.27 15.88 44.18
CA LYS A 543 -28.30 15.31 45.08
C LYS A 543 -28.64 13.86 44.69
N LYS A 544 -28.02 12.91 45.38
CA LYS A 544 -28.68 11.72 45.98
C LYS A 544 -27.67 10.86 46.76
N LYS A 545 -27.41 11.26 48.00
CA LYS A 545 -27.29 10.34 49.14
C LYS A 545 -28.15 10.91 50.27
N ILE A 546 -29.01 10.04 50.77
CA ILE A 546 -30.09 10.21 51.78
C ILE A 546 -31.38 10.79 51.20
#